data_AF-A0AA46QHZ8-F1
#
_entry.id   AF-A0AA46QHZ8-F1
#
_cell.length_a   1.000
_cell.length_b   1.000
_cell.length_c   1.000
_cell.angle_alpha   90.00
_cell.angle_beta   90.00
_cell.angle_gamma   90.00
#
_symmetry.space_group_name_H-M   'P 1'
#
loop_
_entity.id
_entity.type
_entity.pdbx_description
1 polymer ?
#
loop_
_entity_poly.entity_id
_entity_poly.type
_entity_poly.pdbx_seq_one_letter_code
_entity_poly.pdbx_strand_id
1 'polypeptide(L)'
;MNDKILTKRLLKATSKTHWLQKPAVTIIIALLGLALVLVVMTRNIIKYEAHLTTGDTVLLALAPVDPRAFMQGDYMTLSYALERDVFAALNKDPGSYPINEQGYVIVALDQHNVGQFKRLAANQPRNLASNEIAIYYRIRNGTMQLATNAFFFQEGHGEAFEAAEYGLFRINDKGEPLLTNLVDDDFKVISPKQAHAEQITTEQTAND
;
A
#
# COMPACT_ATOMS: atom_id res chain seq x y z
N MET A 1 71.79 42.87 -4.58
CA MET A 1 71.22 41.51 -4.75
C MET A 1 69.72 41.68 -4.90
N ASN A 2 69.19 41.22 -6.04
CA ASN A 2 67.78 41.05 -6.42
C ASN A 2 66.83 42.26 -6.33
N ASP A 3 66.39 42.75 -7.48
CA ASP A 3 65.05 42.39 -7.97
C ASP A 3 64.72 43.02 -9.33
N LYS A 4 63.76 42.39 -10.01
CA LYS A 4 63.25 42.61 -11.39
C LYS A 4 64.08 41.82 -12.41
N ILE A 5 63.50 40.90 -13.18
CA ILE A 5 62.60 41.20 -14.30
C ILE A 5 61.82 39.92 -14.69
N LEU A 6 60.49 40.05 -14.69
CA LEU A 6 59.48 39.58 -15.65
C LEU A 6 59.58 38.19 -16.33
N THR A 7 58.40 37.54 -16.36
CA THR A 7 57.81 36.62 -17.39
C THR A 7 57.38 35.28 -16.77
N LYS A 8 56.20 34.70 -17.00
CA LYS A 8 55.12 34.90 -17.96
C LYS A 8 53.84 34.24 -17.39
N ARG A 9 52.70 34.90 -17.59
CA ARG A 9 51.37 34.35 -17.94
C ARG A 9 51.16 32.83 -17.78
N LEU A 10 50.12 32.44 -17.04
CA LEU A 10 48.94 31.72 -17.56
C LEU A 10 47.96 31.39 -16.39
N LEU A 11 47.36 32.41 -15.78
CA LEU A 11 46.05 32.21 -15.17
C LEU A 11 45.07 32.06 -16.33
N LYS A 12 44.69 30.82 -16.62
CA LYS A 12 43.64 30.45 -17.56
C LYS A 12 42.37 31.16 -17.10
N ALA A 13 42.08 32.31 -17.70
CA ALA A 13 40.85 33.05 -17.50
C ALA A 13 39.69 32.10 -17.82
N THR A 14 38.94 31.74 -16.79
CA THR A 14 37.61 31.18 -16.93
C THR A 14 36.81 32.18 -17.77
N SER A 15 36.42 31.76 -18.97
CA SER A 15 35.60 32.56 -19.86
C SER A 15 34.32 32.92 -19.12
N LYS A 16 34.18 34.20 -18.75
CA LYS A 16 32.91 34.75 -18.27
C LYS A 16 31.88 34.52 -19.37
N THR A 17 30.97 33.57 -19.13
CA THR A 17 29.85 33.23 -20.01
C THR A 17 28.86 34.38 -20.01
N HIS A 18 29.11 35.42 -20.82
CA HIS A 18 28.27 36.62 -20.91
C HIS A 18 26.88 36.35 -21.55
N TRP A 19 26.61 35.12 -22.00
CA TRP A 19 25.32 34.70 -22.57
C TRP A 19 24.26 34.36 -21.49
N LEU A 20 24.65 34.15 -20.22
CA LEU A 20 23.74 33.89 -19.09
C LEU A 20 23.03 35.14 -18.53
N GLN A 21 23.32 36.34 -19.04
CA GLN A 21 22.77 37.60 -18.53
C GLN A 21 21.53 38.09 -19.30
N LYS A 22 21.10 37.39 -20.35
CA LYS A 22 19.86 37.75 -21.04
C LYS A 22 18.67 37.21 -20.27
N PRO A 23 17.71 38.04 -19.82
CA PRO A 23 16.55 37.57 -19.07
C PRO A 23 15.79 36.49 -19.84
N ALA A 24 15.79 36.56 -21.17
CA ALA A 24 15.22 35.53 -22.04
C ALA A 24 15.85 34.13 -21.86
N VAL A 25 17.17 34.02 -21.66
CA VAL A 25 17.85 32.72 -21.48
C VAL A 25 17.51 32.14 -20.12
N THR A 26 17.50 32.95 -19.06
CA THR A 26 17.09 32.54 -17.72
C THR A 26 15.61 32.11 -17.69
N ILE A 27 14.73 32.83 -18.40
CA ILE A 27 13.31 32.47 -18.54
C ILE A 27 13.17 31.14 -19.28
N ILE A 28 13.91 30.91 -20.37
CA ILE A 28 13.88 29.65 -21.12
C ILE A 28 14.36 28.48 -20.23
N ILE A 29 15.43 28.67 -19.46
CA ILE A 29 15.92 27.64 -18.53
C ILE A 29 14.90 27.37 -17.42
N ALA A 30 14.28 28.42 -16.87
CA ALA A 30 13.24 28.29 -15.85
C ALA A 30 11.99 27.57 -16.39
N LEU A 31 11.56 27.88 -17.62
CA LEU A 31 10.45 27.20 -18.29
C LEU A 31 10.76 25.74 -18.59
N LEU A 32 11.98 25.42 -19.04
CA LEU A 32 12.42 24.03 -19.24
C LEU A 32 12.45 23.25 -17.93
N GLY A 33 12.95 23.87 -16.85
CA GLY A 33 12.94 23.27 -15.52
C GLY A 33 11.51 23.03 -15.01
N LEU A 34 10.62 23.99 -15.17
CA LEU A 34 9.21 23.87 -14.80
C LEU A 34 8.51 22.76 -15.61
N ALA A 35 8.73 22.72 -16.92
CA ALA A 35 8.19 21.68 -17.79
C ALA A 35 8.68 20.29 -17.38
N LEU A 36 9.96 20.15 -17.04
CA LEU A 36 10.53 18.90 -16.56
C LEU A 36 9.87 18.43 -15.25
N VAL A 37 9.69 19.33 -14.28
CA VAL A 37 9.00 19.03 -13.02
C VAL A 37 7.55 18.59 -13.27
N LEU A 38 6.84 19.31 -14.15
CA LEU A 38 5.46 18.96 -14.52
C LEU A 38 5.36 17.58 -15.18
N VAL A 39 6.30 17.24 -16.07
CA VAL A 39 6.36 15.91 -16.72
C VAL A 39 6.64 14.79 -15.71
N VAL A 40 7.55 15.02 -14.75
CA VAL A 40 7.83 14.03 -13.69
C VAL A 40 6.61 13.84 -12.79
N MET A 41 5.94 14.92 -12.41
CA MET A 41 4.75 14.87 -11.56
C MET A 41 3.58 14.17 -12.26
N THR A 42 3.29 14.51 -13.51
CA THR A 42 2.22 13.85 -14.30
C THR A 42 2.52 12.38 -14.56
N ARG A 43 3.80 12.01 -14.80
CA ARG A 43 4.22 10.59 -14.87
C ARG A 43 3.97 9.86 -13.56
N ASN A 44 4.22 10.49 -12.41
CA ASN A 44 3.91 9.89 -11.12
C ASN A 44 2.40 9.73 -10.94
N ILE A 45 1.60 10.73 -11.29
CA ILE A 45 0.14 10.67 -11.21
C ILE A 45 -0.39 9.51 -12.06
N ILE A 46 0.06 9.34 -13.31
CA ILE A 46 -0.37 8.22 -14.17
C ILE A 46 0.05 6.85 -13.57
N LYS A 47 1.21 6.77 -12.91
CA LYS A 47 1.61 5.54 -12.20
C LYS A 47 0.70 5.23 -11.01
N TYR A 48 0.30 6.25 -10.25
CA TYR A 48 -0.63 6.10 -9.13
C TYR A 48 -2.06 5.82 -9.60
N GLU A 49 -2.50 6.47 -10.69
CA GLU A 49 -3.78 6.20 -11.34
C GLU A 49 -3.81 4.79 -11.93
N ALA A 50 -2.74 4.31 -12.57
CA ALA A 50 -2.64 2.92 -13.00
C ALA A 50 -2.68 1.96 -11.80
N HIS A 51 -2.02 2.30 -10.70
CA HIS A 51 -2.13 1.54 -9.45
C HIS A 51 -3.56 1.54 -8.87
N LEU A 52 -4.30 2.64 -9.09
CA LEU A 52 -5.67 2.85 -8.64
C LEU A 52 -6.76 2.44 -9.66
N THR A 53 -6.38 1.99 -10.85
CA THR A 53 -7.32 1.57 -11.92
C THR A 53 -7.07 0.11 -12.33
N THR A 54 -5.88 -0.43 -12.06
CA THR A 54 -5.44 -1.78 -12.47
C THR A 54 -5.09 -2.69 -11.29
N GLY A 55 -5.09 -2.17 -10.06
CA GLY A 55 -4.90 -3.04 -8.90
C GLY A 55 -6.16 -3.86 -8.68
N ASP A 56 -6.07 -5.16 -8.96
CA ASP A 56 -7.14 -6.12 -8.70
C ASP A 56 -7.53 -6.03 -7.21
N THR A 57 -8.82 -5.83 -6.97
CA THR A 57 -9.38 -5.80 -5.63
C THR A 57 -9.67 -7.21 -5.17
N VAL A 58 -9.15 -7.58 -4.01
CA VAL A 58 -9.48 -8.85 -3.38
C VAL A 58 -10.04 -8.59 -1.99
N LEU A 59 -11.13 -9.27 -1.68
CA LEU A 59 -11.66 -9.37 -0.33
C LEU A 59 -10.99 -10.54 0.37
N LEU A 60 -10.37 -10.29 1.51
CA LEU A 60 -9.82 -11.36 2.35
C LEU A 60 -10.66 -11.45 3.62
N ALA A 61 -11.19 -12.65 3.89
CA ALA A 61 -11.98 -12.91 5.08
C ALA A 61 -11.14 -12.72 6.35
N LEU A 62 -11.67 -11.93 7.27
CA LEU A 62 -11.08 -11.67 8.57
C LEU A 62 -11.45 -12.79 9.53
N ALA A 63 -10.48 -13.25 10.31
CA ALA A 63 -10.72 -14.07 11.48
C ALA A 63 -11.18 -13.18 12.66
N PRO A 64 -11.84 -13.74 13.70
CA PRO A 64 -12.42 -12.98 14.80
C PRO A 64 -11.49 -11.88 15.31
N VAL A 65 -11.97 -10.64 15.23
CA VAL A 65 -11.16 -9.44 15.41
C VAL A 65 -11.34 -8.92 16.84
N ASP A 66 -10.23 -8.75 17.57
CA ASP A 66 -10.24 -8.15 18.91
C ASP A 66 -10.11 -6.60 18.82
N PRO A 67 -11.01 -5.80 19.42
CA PRO A 67 -11.05 -4.33 19.28
C PRO A 67 -10.01 -3.54 20.14
N ARG A 68 -8.85 -4.10 20.50
CA ARG A 68 -7.96 -3.49 21.52
C ARG A 68 -7.02 -2.38 21.02
N ALA A 69 -7.23 -1.14 21.49
CA ALA A 69 -6.30 -0.34 22.33
C ALA A 69 -6.88 1.05 22.72
N PHE A 70 -7.52 1.15 23.89
CA PHE A 70 -8.19 2.36 24.40
C PHE A 70 -7.26 3.53 24.83
N MET A 71 -5.94 3.35 24.82
CA MET A 71 -5.02 4.25 25.57
C MET A 71 -4.08 5.08 24.69
N GLN A 72 -3.98 4.81 23.38
CA GLN A 72 -2.99 5.50 22.52
C GLN A 72 -3.43 5.73 21.07
N GLY A 73 -4.70 5.46 20.75
CA GLY A 73 -5.29 5.61 19.43
C GLY A 73 -6.17 4.41 19.08
N ASP A 74 -7.25 4.67 18.37
CA ASP A 74 -8.23 3.68 17.97
C ASP A 74 -7.72 2.91 16.73
N TYR A 75 -7.21 1.71 16.97
CA TYR A 75 -6.83 0.79 15.90
C TYR A 75 -7.35 -0.62 16.18
N MET A 76 -7.64 -1.33 15.10
CA MET A 76 -8.15 -2.70 15.11
C MET A 76 -7.11 -3.62 14.52
N THR A 77 -6.76 -4.67 15.25
CA THR A 77 -5.83 -5.70 14.78
C THR A 77 -6.55 -6.63 13.82
N LEU A 78 -6.01 -6.82 12.62
CA LEU A 78 -6.58 -7.70 11.62
C LEU A 78 -5.89 -9.05 11.67
N SER A 79 -6.69 -10.11 11.70
CA SER A 79 -6.27 -11.50 11.52
C SER A 79 -7.01 -12.06 10.31
N TYR A 80 -6.37 -12.93 9.52
CA TYR A 80 -7.00 -13.43 8.29
C TYR A 80 -7.27 -14.92 8.37
N ALA A 81 -8.44 -15.35 7.90
CA ALA A 81 -8.80 -16.77 7.91
C ALA A 81 -7.80 -17.64 7.12
N LEU A 82 -7.30 -17.09 6.00
CA LEU A 82 -6.32 -17.76 5.14
C LEU A 82 -4.93 -17.93 5.77
N GLU A 83 -4.57 -17.14 6.80
CA GLU A 83 -3.25 -17.26 7.44
C GLU A 83 -3.07 -18.65 8.03
N ARG A 84 -4.13 -19.24 8.59
CA ARG A 84 -4.09 -20.60 9.15
C ARG A 84 -3.78 -21.64 8.07
N ASP A 85 -4.41 -21.52 6.91
CA ASP A 85 -4.22 -22.45 5.80
C ASP A 85 -2.83 -22.31 5.18
N VAL A 86 -2.35 -21.07 5.04
CA VAL A 86 -0.99 -20.79 4.57
C VAL A 86 0.05 -21.33 5.54
N PHE A 87 -0.14 -21.09 6.84
CA PHE A 87 0.77 -21.57 7.86
C PHE A 87 0.82 -23.11 7.91
N ALA A 88 -0.34 -23.77 7.78
CA ALA A 88 -0.42 -25.22 7.66
C ALA A 88 0.32 -25.73 6.40
N ALA A 89 0.19 -25.04 5.27
CA ALA A 89 0.88 -25.41 4.02
C ALA A 89 2.41 -25.13 4.07
N LEU A 90 2.86 -24.20 4.90
CA LEU A 90 4.29 -23.90 5.11
C LEU A 90 4.96 -24.83 6.12
N ASN A 91 4.20 -25.38 7.06
CA ASN A 91 4.70 -26.29 8.09
C ASN A 91 5.04 -27.67 7.50
N LYS A 92 6.18 -27.77 6.81
CA LYS A 92 6.65 -29.00 6.15
C LYS A 92 7.06 -30.09 7.14
N ASP A 93 7.53 -29.71 8.32
CA ASP A 93 8.00 -30.64 9.36
C ASP A 93 7.27 -30.40 10.69
N PRO A 94 6.69 -31.44 11.32
CA PRO A 94 6.05 -31.32 12.62
C PRO A 94 7.00 -30.75 13.68
N GLY A 95 6.74 -29.53 14.15
CA GLY A 95 7.54 -28.86 15.18
C GLY A 95 8.62 -27.90 14.65
N SER A 96 8.73 -27.72 13.34
CA SER A 96 9.62 -26.71 12.74
C SER A 96 8.80 -25.53 12.21
N TYR A 97 8.84 -24.41 12.92
CA TYR A 97 8.18 -23.20 12.45
C TYR A 97 9.11 -22.41 11.52
N PRO A 98 8.64 -21.97 10.34
CA PRO A 98 9.45 -21.13 9.46
C PRO A 98 9.80 -19.84 10.19
N ILE A 99 11.10 -19.59 10.38
CA ILE A 99 11.58 -18.42 11.14
C ILE A 99 11.70 -17.21 10.22
N ASN A 100 12.22 -17.43 9.01
CA ASN A 100 12.37 -16.41 7.97
C ASN A 100 12.12 -17.05 6.60
N GLU A 101 10.95 -16.77 6.03
CA GLU A 101 10.55 -17.28 4.72
C GLU A 101 9.79 -16.20 3.97
N GLN A 102 9.82 -16.23 2.65
CA GLN A 102 9.05 -15.30 1.83
C GLN A 102 8.59 -16.02 0.58
N GLY A 103 7.48 -15.58 0.02
CA GLY A 103 6.94 -16.17 -1.19
C GLY A 103 5.65 -15.49 -1.60
N TYR A 104 4.86 -16.23 -2.36
CA TYR A 104 3.58 -15.80 -2.88
C TYR A 104 2.50 -16.83 -2.51
N VAL A 105 1.42 -16.34 -1.91
CA VAL A 105 0.17 -17.06 -1.73
C VAL A 105 -0.67 -16.83 -2.96
N ILE A 106 -1.10 -17.89 -3.62
CA ILE A 106 -2.01 -17.79 -4.75
C ILE A 106 -3.41 -17.99 -4.22
N VAL A 107 -4.24 -16.97 -4.41
CA VAL A 107 -5.65 -16.98 -4.05
C VAL A 107 -6.49 -17.07 -5.32
N ALA A 108 -7.57 -17.85 -5.26
CA ALA A 108 -8.60 -17.86 -6.29
C ALA A 108 -9.74 -16.93 -5.85
N LEU A 109 -10.16 -16.05 -6.75
CA LEU A 109 -11.30 -15.17 -6.55
C LEU A 109 -12.59 -15.89 -6.89
N ASP A 110 -13.59 -15.69 -6.04
CA ASP A 110 -14.99 -16.06 -6.30
C ASP A 110 -15.76 -14.95 -7.03
N GLN A 111 -17.09 -15.08 -7.12
CA GLN A 111 -17.98 -14.12 -7.79
C GLN A 111 -18.03 -12.74 -7.11
N HIS A 112 -17.69 -12.65 -5.83
CA HIS A 112 -17.68 -11.42 -5.04
C HIS A 112 -16.24 -10.90 -4.81
N ASN A 113 -15.25 -11.46 -5.51
CA ASN A 113 -13.81 -11.18 -5.33
C ASN A 113 -13.25 -11.61 -3.96
N VAL A 114 -13.88 -12.57 -3.28
CA VAL A 114 -13.34 -13.17 -2.07
C VAL A 114 -12.20 -14.12 -2.43
N GLY A 115 -11.01 -13.86 -1.90
CA GLY A 115 -9.81 -14.63 -2.15
C GLY A 115 -9.75 -15.88 -1.27
N GLN A 116 -9.87 -17.05 -1.90
CA GLN A 116 -9.70 -18.35 -1.24
C GLN A 116 -8.28 -18.88 -1.47
N PHE A 117 -7.66 -19.42 -0.42
CA PHE A 117 -6.33 -20.02 -0.51
C PHE A 117 -6.33 -21.19 -1.51
N LYS A 118 -5.40 -21.16 -2.48
CA LYS A 118 -5.25 -22.24 -3.47
C LYS A 118 -3.91 -22.97 -3.34
N ARG A 119 -2.80 -22.23 -3.33
CA ARG A 119 -1.44 -22.81 -3.28
C ARG A 119 -0.39 -21.78 -2.90
N LEU A 120 0.80 -22.27 -2.56
CA LEU A 120 1.99 -21.46 -2.34
C LEU A 120 2.94 -21.51 -3.53
N ALA A 121 3.68 -20.43 -3.74
CA ALA A 121 4.75 -20.34 -4.73
C ALA A 121 5.95 -19.59 -4.16
N ALA A 122 7.16 -20.12 -4.39
CA ALA A 122 8.39 -19.45 -3.93
C ALA A 122 8.69 -18.16 -4.70
N ASN A 123 8.25 -18.08 -5.97
CA ASN A 123 8.42 -16.93 -6.85
C ASN A 123 7.08 -16.52 -7.45
N GLN A 124 6.98 -15.28 -7.91
CA GLN A 124 5.77 -14.79 -8.58
C GLN A 124 5.48 -15.66 -9.81
N PRO A 125 4.33 -16.36 -9.85
CA PRO A 125 4.01 -17.24 -10.95
C PRO A 125 3.72 -16.42 -12.21
N ARG A 126 4.26 -16.86 -13.35
CA ARG A 126 3.96 -16.28 -14.67
C ARG A 126 2.64 -16.76 -15.26
N ASN A 127 2.11 -17.86 -14.73
CA ASN A 127 0.86 -18.49 -15.17
C ASN A 127 -0.16 -18.38 -14.04
N LEU A 128 -0.86 -17.25 -13.98
CA LEU A 128 -2.05 -17.07 -13.15
C LEU A 128 -3.28 -17.22 -14.04
N ALA A 129 -4.32 -17.89 -13.54
CA ALA A 129 -5.62 -17.85 -14.19
C ALA A 129 -6.23 -16.44 -14.09
N SER A 130 -7.22 -16.12 -14.94
CA SER A 130 -7.88 -14.81 -14.92
C SER A 130 -8.60 -14.48 -13.62
N ASN A 131 -8.86 -15.48 -12.76
CA ASN A 131 -9.45 -15.34 -11.44
C ASN A 131 -8.46 -15.70 -10.31
N GLU A 132 -7.15 -15.71 -10.58
CA GLU A 132 -6.14 -15.96 -9.56
C GLU A 132 -5.28 -14.73 -9.34
N ILE A 133 -4.96 -14.47 -8.08
CA ILE A 133 -4.03 -13.39 -7.71
C ILE A 133 -2.90 -13.95 -6.85
N ALA A 134 -1.69 -13.45 -7.08
CA ALA A 134 -0.53 -13.71 -6.25
C ALA A 134 -0.39 -12.63 -5.18
N ILE A 135 -0.46 -13.03 -3.92
CA ILE A 135 -0.25 -12.17 -2.74
C ILE A 135 1.12 -12.48 -2.17
N TYR A 136 2.00 -11.50 -2.14
CA TYR A 136 3.30 -11.61 -1.51
C TYR A 136 3.14 -11.74 0.01
N TYR A 137 3.80 -12.74 0.60
CA TYR A 137 3.88 -12.90 2.05
C TYR A 137 5.33 -12.95 2.49
N ARG A 138 5.56 -12.54 3.75
CA ARG A 138 6.85 -12.69 4.41
C ARG A 138 6.67 -13.17 5.84
N ILE A 139 7.58 -14.00 6.29
CA ILE A 139 7.69 -14.45 7.67
C ILE A 139 8.98 -13.85 8.21
N ARG A 140 8.87 -13.17 9.36
CA ARG A 140 10.02 -12.65 10.10
C ARG A 140 9.88 -13.04 11.55
N ASN A 141 10.92 -13.66 12.11
CA ASN A 141 10.94 -14.15 13.48
C ASN A 141 9.72 -15.04 13.81
N GLY A 142 9.29 -15.88 12.87
CA GLY A 142 8.11 -16.74 13.04
C GLY A 142 6.76 -16.03 12.95
N THR A 143 6.73 -14.72 12.75
CA THR A 143 5.49 -13.96 12.53
C THR A 143 5.23 -13.85 11.04
N MET A 144 4.12 -14.41 10.58
CA MET A 144 3.65 -14.26 9.21
C MET A 144 3.05 -12.86 9.01
N GLN A 145 3.43 -12.22 7.92
CA GLN A 145 2.91 -10.95 7.45
C GLN A 145 2.45 -11.18 6.02
N LEU A 146 1.16 -11.45 5.86
CA LEU A 146 0.52 -11.53 4.56
C LEU A 146 0.15 -10.13 4.07
N ALA A 147 -0.48 -9.34 4.94
CA ALA A 147 -0.93 -7.98 4.65
C ALA A 147 -0.68 -7.07 5.88
N THR A 148 -1.31 -5.89 5.92
CA THR A 148 -1.29 -5.07 7.14
C THR A 148 -2.06 -5.80 8.24
N ASN A 149 -1.55 -5.80 9.46
CA ASN A 149 -2.20 -6.45 10.59
C ASN A 149 -2.96 -5.44 11.47
N ALA A 150 -3.06 -4.18 11.03
CA ALA A 150 -3.75 -3.13 11.77
C ALA A 150 -4.48 -2.17 10.82
N PHE A 151 -5.66 -1.73 11.24
CA PHE A 151 -6.44 -0.66 10.64
C PHE A 151 -6.64 0.46 11.67
N PHE A 152 -6.26 1.69 11.32
CA PHE A 152 -6.34 2.85 12.21
C PHE A 152 -7.56 3.71 11.87
N PHE A 153 -8.32 4.11 12.88
CA PHE A 153 -9.51 4.96 12.72
C PHE A 153 -9.52 6.05 13.80
N GLN A 154 -10.45 7.00 13.65
CA GLN A 154 -10.64 8.05 14.65
C GLN A 154 -11.36 7.48 15.87
N GLU A 155 -11.10 8.07 17.04
CA GLU A 155 -11.69 7.66 18.31
C GLU A 155 -13.23 7.63 18.24
N GLY A 156 -13.84 6.52 18.68
CA GLY A 156 -15.31 6.37 18.71
C GLY A 156 -15.93 5.82 17.43
N HIS A 157 -15.12 5.34 16.48
CA HIS A 157 -15.59 4.66 15.27
C HIS A 157 -15.38 3.14 15.30
N GLY A 158 -14.80 2.59 16.37
CA GLY A 158 -14.51 1.16 16.49
C GLY A 158 -15.73 0.27 16.34
N GLU A 159 -16.86 0.63 16.96
CA GLU A 159 -18.11 -0.15 16.92
C GLU A 159 -18.61 -0.38 15.47
N ALA A 160 -18.49 0.62 14.60
CA ALA A 160 -18.88 0.48 13.20
C ALA A 160 -18.01 -0.56 12.46
N PHE A 161 -16.74 -0.68 12.84
CA PHE A 161 -15.80 -1.62 12.24
C PHE A 161 -15.82 -3.00 12.89
N GLU A 162 -16.57 -3.22 13.98
CA GLU A 162 -16.78 -4.57 14.55
C GLU A 162 -17.58 -5.48 13.61
N ALA A 163 -18.44 -4.89 12.76
CA ALA A 163 -19.16 -5.61 11.72
C ALA A 163 -18.27 -6.03 10.52
N ALA A 164 -16.98 -5.71 10.54
CA ALA A 164 -16.07 -6.04 9.44
C ALA A 164 -15.79 -7.55 9.37
N GLU A 165 -16.31 -8.19 8.34
CA GLU A 165 -16.03 -9.61 8.03
C GLU A 165 -14.94 -9.76 6.97
N TYR A 166 -14.75 -8.74 6.12
CA TYR A 166 -13.77 -8.76 5.04
C TYR A 166 -12.86 -7.53 5.06
N GLY A 167 -11.59 -7.72 4.76
CA GLY A 167 -10.69 -6.61 4.41
C GLY A 167 -10.62 -6.45 2.90
N LEU A 168 -10.79 -5.23 2.41
CA LEU A 168 -10.61 -4.89 0.99
C LEU A 168 -9.15 -4.55 0.73
N PHE A 169 -8.49 -5.43 -0.02
CA PHE A 169 -7.10 -5.26 -0.42
C PHE A 169 -6.99 -4.92 -1.88
N ARG A 170 -6.01 -4.08 -2.16
CA ARG A 170 -5.58 -3.76 -3.50
C ARG A 170 -4.18 -4.31 -3.71
N ILE A 171 -4.03 -5.14 -4.73
CA ILE A 171 -2.77 -5.81 -5.01
C ILE A 171 -2.07 -5.11 -6.16
N ASN A 172 -0.75 -4.93 -6.02
CA ASN A 172 0.07 -4.30 -7.05
C ASN A 172 0.72 -5.33 -7.99
N ASP A 173 1.44 -4.85 -9.02
CA ASP A 173 2.14 -5.72 -9.98
C ASP A 173 3.17 -6.67 -9.34
N LYS A 174 3.61 -6.37 -8.11
CA LYS A 174 4.54 -7.18 -7.32
C LYS A 174 3.84 -8.14 -6.36
N GLY A 175 2.51 -8.16 -6.32
CA GLY A 175 1.73 -8.96 -5.38
C GLY A 175 1.64 -8.39 -3.97
N GLU A 176 2.12 -7.18 -3.70
CA GLU A 176 2.05 -6.58 -2.37
C GLU A 176 0.61 -6.09 -2.09
N PRO A 177 -0.06 -6.59 -1.02
CA PRO A 177 -1.42 -6.18 -0.70
C PRO A 177 -1.45 -4.88 0.11
N LEU A 178 -2.32 -3.96 -0.28
CA LEU A 178 -2.62 -2.72 0.45
C LEU A 178 -4.07 -2.73 0.92
N LEU A 179 -4.29 -2.73 2.23
CA LEU A 179 -5.63 -2.57 2.79
C LEU A 179 -6.14 -1.16 2.49
N THR A 180 -7.31 -1.08 1.88
CA THR A 180 -7.96 0.20 1.55
C THR A 180 -9.15 0.46 2.46
N ASN A 181 -10.00 -0.56 2.67
CA ASN A 181 -11.23 -0.44 3.44
C ASN A 181 -11.56 -1.75 4.18
N LEU A 182 -12.49 -1.66 5.12
CA LEU A 182 -13.15 -2.80 5.75
C LEU A 182 -14.55 -2.95 5.16
N VAL A 183 -15.01 -4.19 5.08
CA VAL A 183 -16.23 -4.59 4.38
C VAL A 183 -17.05 -5.51 5.28
N ASP A 184 -18.36 -5.28 5.31
CA ASP A 184 -19.33 -6.07 6.09
C ASP A 184 -19.71 -7.38 5.38
N ASP A 185 -20.60 -8.16 5.99
CA ASP A 185 -21.14 -9.43 5.49
C ASP A 185 -21.92 -9.28 4.17
N ASP A 186 -22.52 -8.10 3.96
CA ASP A 186 -23.24 -7.67 2.76
C ASP A 186 -22.33 -7.22 1.60
N PHE A 187 -21.01 -7.33 1.74
CA PHE A 187 -20.00 -6.85 0.78
C PHE A 187 -20.01 -5.32 0.57
N LYS A 188 -20.49 -4.55 1.54
CA LYS A 188 -20.47 -3.09 1.54
C LYS A 188 -19.29 -2.56 2.33
N VAL A 189 -18.71 -1.47 1.82
CA VAL A 189 -17.61 -0.78 2.48
C VAL A 189 -18.10 -0.06 3.73
N ILE A 190 -17.58 -0.44 4.88
CA ILE A 190 -17.89 0.19 6.17
C ILE A 190 -17.30 1.60 6.16
N SER A 191 -18.18 2.59 6.31
CA SER A 191 -17.82 4.00 6.42
C SER A 191 -18.35 4.58 7.73
N PRO A 192 -17.49 5.10 8.62
CA PRO A 192 -17.92 5.58 9.93
C PRO A 192 -18.91 6.76 9.87
N LYS A 193 -18.92 7.49 8.75
CA LYS A 193 -19.88 8.57 8.48
C LYS A 193 -21.32 8.08 8.30
N GLN A 194 -21.53 6.81 7.92
CA GLN A 194 -22.85 6.23 7.69
C GLN A 194 -23.45 5.60 8.96
N ALA A 195 -22.61 5.03 9.84
CA ALA A 195 -23.06 4.44 11.11
C ALA A 195 -23.80 5.45 12.01
N HIS A 196 -23.38 6.73 11.99
CA HIS A 196 -24.08 7.80 12.71
C HIS A 196 -25.43 8.18 12.07
N ALA A 197 -25.65 7.93 10.78
CA ALA A 197 -26.91 8.28 10.11
C ALA A 197 -28.02 7.23 10.37
N GLU A 198 -27.64 5.96 10.51
CA GLU A 198 -28.58 4.88 10.84
C GLU A 198 -29.00 4.89 12.31
N GLN A 199 -28.11 5.23 13.25
CA GLN A 199 -28.48 5.34 14.67
C GLN A 199 -29.48 6.47 14.95
N ILE A 200 -29.42 7.59 14.20
CA ILE A 200 -30.39 8.68 14.33
C ILE A 200 -31.78 8.27 13.82
N THR A 201 -31.86 7.35 12.85
CA THR A 201 -33.15 6.91 12.29
C THR A 201 -33.87 5.91 13.21
N THR A 202 -33.13 5.11 13.96
CA THR A 202 -33.70 4.10 14.87
C THR A 202 -34.19 4.71 16.19
N GLU A 203 -33.56 5.76 16.72
CA GLU A 203 -34.09 6.49 17.89
C GLU A 203 -35.37 7.28 17.58
N GLN A 204 -35.59 7.65 16.33
CA GLN A 204 -36.74 8.47 15.93
C GLN A 204 -37.99 7.66 15.58
N THR A 205 -37.88 6.33 15.49
CA THR A 205 -39.01 5.41 15.24
C THR A 205 -39.47 4.64 16.49
N ALA A 206 -38.76 4.77 17.61
CA ALA A 206 -39.13 4.19 18.90
C ALA A 206 -39.92 5.14 19.82
N ASN A 207 -40.20 6.36 19.37
CA ASN A 207 -40.87 7.42 20.14
C ASN A 207 -42.20 7.89 19.54
N ASP A 208 -42.75 7.15 18.56
CA ASP A 208 -44.11 7.35 18.02
C ASP A 208 -45.01 6.15 18.33
#